data_AF-U1GS77-F1
#
_entry.id   AF-U1GS77-F1
#
_cell.length_a   1.000
_cell.length_b   1.000
_cell.length_c   1.000
_cell.angle_alpha   90.00
_cell.angle_beta   90.00
_cell.angle_gamma   90.00
#
_symmetry.space_group_name_H-M   'P 1'
#
loop_
_entity.id
_entity.type
_entity.pdbx_description
1 polymer ?
#
loop_
_entity_poly.entity_id
_entity_poly.type
_entity_poly.pdbx_seq_one_letter_code
_entity_poly.pdbx_strand_id
1 'polypeptide(L)'
;MSFGFSVGDIILVSQLAYKLYCNLTTGRRSAAKDLKELEDVLFGLRCALDHLSKAAESILSTAPDSQDANAVEVRHKLDAMVNSCGATLLELDSVTKKYREAAESAQNDVLGDDAEGVSAVAVSTRPIKKRSLAQFKENVRVNWMKIRWDVERKSLSEFRAKLQSHTDAITIILNTLLWSATHRIEVDGKVNAEKVHKLQDHALQSNTTLLQLVQEIRTLLLPRGDAPSPPAPEAPASMPSTQQPETMHNRRFTLAMTGGRRPHHRFSHSISPHYNSFALMATSPTPDTCIPDISASFGPLPIPLNDSTTDRAADTHRVLTRKPPLELPAAIAELNIKRQSSGSKVFNEYLQKHLLPSPPSKPQFLTLEVPTLLQLRDGLNYIFHPLPGTTARQATLDRDERKKEVLRWTHGLEHLLDCWIAEPISVPLDAKGEKQAKVNEIVELLVDMNGSIERCDSKTRRLFYQSTEQAEIDGVLQKLQTVTKSVRVMKEVEEFEDVRDEWKDSQNGG
;
A
#
# COMPACT_ATOMS: atom_id res chain seq x y z
N MET A 1 -16.13 36.91 22.05
CA MET A 1 -15.93 36.37 20.69
C MET A 1 -15.37 34.98 20.86
N SER A 2 -16.07 33.95 20.39
CA SER A 2 -15.54 32.59 20.42
C SER A 2 -14.28 32.55 19.55
N PHE A 3 -13.19 32.00 20.07
CA PHE A 3 -12.05 31.64 19.24
C PHE A 3 -12.59 30.71 18.16
N GLY A 4 -12.54 31.15 16.90
CA GLY A 4 -12.93 30.31 15.76
C GLY A 4 -12.12 29.01 15.78
N PHE A 5 -12.68 27.95 15.20
CA PHE A 5 -12.04 26.67 14.92
C PHE A 5 -10.96 26.18 15.89
N SER A 6 -11.29 25.19 16.71
CA SER A 6 -10.32 24.51 17.57
C SER A 6 -9.79 23.23 16.93
N VAL A 7 -8.56 22.84 17.26
CA VAL A 7 -8.05 21.47 17.00
C VAL A 7 -9.01 20.42 17.58
N GLY A 8 -9.70 20.75 18.68
CA GLY A 8 -10.75 19.91 19.25
C GLY A 8 -11.88 19.60 18.26
N ASP A 9 -12.27 20.54 17.40
CA ASP A 9 -13.33 20.35 16.41
C ASP A 9 -12.90 19.33 15.35
N ILE A 10 -11.65 19.40 14.89
CA ILE A 10 -11.07 18.40 13.96
C ILE A 10 -11.10 17.01 14.58
N ILE A 11 -10.69 16.90 15.85
CA ILE A 11 -10.66 15.62 16.57
C ILE A 11 -12.08 15.06 16.69
N LEU A 12 -13.06 15.88 17.04
CA LEU A 12 -14.46 15.45 17.13
C LEU A 12 -15.00 14.96 15.79
N VAL A 13 -14.73 15.67 14.70
CA VAL A 13 -15.14 15.26 13.34
C VAL A 13 -14.43 13.96 12.93
N SER A 14 -13.14 13.79 13.25
CA SER A 14 -12.38 12.56 13.01
C SER A 14 -12.93 11.37 13.79
N GLN A 15 -13.30 11.58 15.06
CA GLN A 15 -13.94 10.56 15.90
C GLN A 15 -15.32 10.17 15.37
N LEU A 16 -16.11 11.13 14.88
CA LEU A 16 -17.41 10.86 14.27
C LEU A 16 -17.26 10.03 12.98
N ALA A 17 -16.30 10.39 12.12
CA ALA A 17 -15.98 9.61 10.92
C ALA A 17 -15.58 8.17 11.27
N TYR A 18 -14.74 7.99 12.30
CA TYR A 18 -14.32 6.67 12.74
C TYR A 18 -15.47 5.85 13.36
N LYS A 19 -16.33 6.49 14.17
CA LYS A 19 -17.52 5.84 14.72
C LYS A 19 -18.43 5.34 13.59
N LEU A 20 -18.66 6.16 12.56
CA LEU A 20 -19.45 5.76 11.38
C LEU A 20 -18.79 4.60 10.63
N TYR A 21 -17.49 4.67 10.40
CA TYR A 21 -16.70 3.58 9.82
C TYR A 21 -16.88 2.26 10.59
N CYS A 22 -16.73 2.27 11.92
CA CYS A 22 -16.92 1.07 12.75
C CYS A 22 -18.34 0.51 12.65
N ASN A 23 -19.35 1.38 12.64
CA ASN A 23 -20.75 0.96 12.57
C ASN A 23 -21.11 0.33 11.22
N LEU A 24 -20.50 0.82 10.13
CA LEU A 24 -20.71 0.29 8.78
C LEU A 24 -19.99 -1.06 8.59
N THR A 25 -18.85 -1.26 9.25
CA THR A 25 -18.01 -2.47 9.14
C THR A 25 -18.48 -3.63 10.01
N THR A 26 -19.08 -3.35 11.18
CA THR A 26 -19.55 -4.42 12.07
C THR A 26 -20.71 -5.21 11.46
N GLY A 27 -20.45 -6.49 11.13
CA GLY A 27 -21.49 -7.47 10.83
C GLY A 27 -21.78 -7.72 9.34
N ARG A 28 -21.04 -7.10 8.40
CA ARG A 28 -21.32 -7.25 6.96
C ARG A 28 -20.07 -7.54 6.14
N ARG A 29 -19.61 -8.81 6.12
CA ARG A 29 -18.61 -9.27 5.14
C ARG A 29 -19.15 -9.26 3.70
N SER A 30 -20.48 -9.23 3.53
CA SER A 30 -21.21 -9.18 2.26
C SER A 30 -21.95 -7.85 2.08
N ALA A 31 -21.38 -6.72 2.54
CA ALA A 31 -21.99 -5.41 2.31
C ALA A 31 -22.05 -5.09 0.81
N ALA A 32 -23.11 -4.41 0.37
CA ALA A 32 -23.21 -3.91 -1.01
C ALA A 32 -21.98 -3.04 -1.35
N LYS A 33 -21.52 -3.10 -2.61
CA LYS A 33 -20.34 -2.37 -3.09
C LYS A 33 -20.27 -0.91 -2.62
N ASP A 34 -21.37 -0.17 -2.74
CA ASP A 34 -21.45 1.24 -2.35
C ASP A 34 -21.17 1.49 -0.85
N LEU A 35 -21.49 0.53 0.03
CA LEU A 35 -21.16 0.61 1.45
C LEU A 35 -19.68 0.45 1.70
N LYS A 36 -19.04 -0.46 0.96
CA LYS A 36 -17.59 -0.67 1.04
C LYS A 36 -16.84 0.55 0.51
N GLU A 37 -17.34 1.16 -0.57
CA GLU A 37 -16.78 2.42 -1.07
C GLU A 37 -16.99 3.58 -0.07
N LEU A 38 -18.15 3.66 0.59
CA LEU A 38 -18.37 4.66 1.64
C LEU A 38 -17.47 4.42 2.87
N GLU A 39 -17.25 3.17 3.23
CA GLU A 39 -16.29 2.77 4.27
C GLU A 39 -14.88 3.27 3.93
N ASP A 40 -14.40 3.02 2.72
CA ASP A 40 -13.08 3.46 2.25
C ASP A 40 -12.96 4.99 2.30
N VAL A 41 -13.99 5.72 1.88
CA VAL A 41 -14.02 7.19 1.92
C VAL A 41 -14.02 7.71 3.36
N LEU A 42 -14.79 7.11 4.27
CA LEU A 42 -14.80 7.49 5.69
C LEU A 42 -13.45 7.24 6.37
N PHE A 43 -12.79 6.14 6.03
CA PHE A 43 -11.45 5.86 6.51
C PHE A 43 -10.42 6.85 5.97
N GLY A 44 -10.47 7.15 4.67
CA GLY A 44 -9.63 8.16 4.03
C GLY A 44 -9.80 9.54 4.66
N LEU A 45 -11.06 9.95 4.91
CA LEU A 45 -11.39 11.20 5.57
C LEU A 45 -10.83 11.28 6.99
N ARG A 46 -10.94 10.21 7.78
CA ARG A 46 -10.35 10.15 9.13
C ARG A 46 -8.84 10.39 9.07
N CYS A 47 -8.14 9.73 8.15
CA CYS A 47 -6.69 9.90 7.96
C CYS A 47 -6.35 11.35 7.57
N ALA A 48 -7.11 11.95 6.66
CA ALA A 48 -6.93 13.34 6.24
C ALA A 48 -7.15 14.32 7.41
N LEU A 49 -8.19 14.12 8.23
CA LEU A 49 -8.47 14.93 9.42
C LEU A 49 -7.40 14.76 10.51
N ASP A 50 -6.86 13.56 10.70
CA ASP A 50 -5.77 13.33 11.67
C ASP A 50 -4.48 14.05 11.25
N HIS A 51 -4.14 14.01 9.96
CA HIS A 51 -3.03 14.79 9.40
C HIS A 51 -3.27 16.29 9.52
N LEU A 52 -4.50 16.73 9.25
CA LEU A 52 -4.90 18.13 9.40
C LEU A 52 -4.78 18.62 10.84
N SER A 53 -5.16 17.80 11.82
CA SER A 53 -5.00 18.12 13.24
C SER A 53 -3.54 18.42 13.59
N LYS A 54 -2.62 17.53 13.20
CA LYS A 54 -1.17 17.70 13.44
C LYS A 54 -0.59 18.93 12.74
N ALA A 55 -1.03 19.19 11.50
CA ALA A 55 -0.62 20.38 10.76
C ALA A 55 -1.17 21.67 11.39
N ALA A 56 -2.43 21.65 11.82
CA ALA A 56 -3.10 22.78 12.46
C ALA A 56 -2.41 23.17 13.77
N GLU A 57 -1.98 22.22 14.60
CA GLU A 57 -1.21 22.52 15.82
C GLU A 57 0.07 23.31 15.53
N SER A 58 0.79 22.95 14.47
CA SER A 58 2.01 23.65 14.06
C SER A 58 1.73 25.08 13.59
N ILE A 59 0.61 25.29 12.89
CA ILE A 59 0.18 26.60 12.37
C ILE A 59 -0.33 27.49 13.51
N LEU A 60 -1.10 26.91 14.44
CA LEU A 60 -1.64 27.62 15.60
C LEU A 60 -0.51 28.09 16.52
N SER A 61 0.51 27.27 16.71
CA SER A 61 1.68 27.59 17.55
C SER A 61 2.57 28.67 16.96
N THR A 62 2.57 28.84 15.64
CA THR A 62 3.47 29.79 14.94
C THR A 62 2.89 31.21 14.82
N ALA A 63 1.57 31.39 14.97
CA ALA A 63 0.90 32.67 14.68
C ALA A 63 0.47 33.57 15.87
N PRO A 64 0.92 33.43 17.13
CA PRO A 64 0.41 34.29 18.20
C PRO A 64 0.82 35.77 18.05
N ASP A 65 1.92 36.09 17.37
CA ASP A 65 2.45 37.48 17.30
C ASP A 65 2.42 38.11 15.90
N SER A 66 2.13 37.37 14.84
CA SER A 66 2.12 37.91 13.46
C SER A 66 0.71 38.16 12.96
N GLN A 67 0.33 39.43 12.72
CA GLN A 67 -0.86 39.84 11.94
C GLN A 67 -0.74 39.46 10.46
N ASP A 68 -0.38 38.21 10.15
CA ASP A 68 -0.38 37.73 8.77
C ASP A 68 -1.83 37.52 8.32
N ALA A 69 -2.33 38.43 7.48
CA ALA A 69 -3.69 38.38 6.93
C ALA A 69 -3.98 37.04 6.24
N ASN A 70 -2.97 36.42 5.61
CA ASN A 70 -3.12 35.14 4.94
C ASN A 70 -3.37 34.00 5.94
N ALA A 71 -2.71 34.03 7.11
CA ALA A 71 -2.90 33.01 8.14
C ALA A 71 -4.31 33.07 8.74
N VAL A 72 -4.88 34.28 8.87
CA VAL A 72 -6.27 34.47 9.32
C VAL A 72 -7.26 33.94 8.28
N GLU A 73 -7.05 34.23 7.01
CA GLU A 73 -7.90 33.73 5.92
C GLU A 73 -7.87 32.19 5.83
N VAL A 74 -6.69 31.59 5.92
CA VAL A 74 -6.54 30.12 5.90
C VAL A 74 -7.26 29.48 7.09
N ARG A 75 -7.17 30.07 8.29
CA ARG A 75 -7.91 29.60 9.46
C ARG A 75 -9.42 29.66 9.25
N HIS A 76 -9.94 30.74 8.66
CA HIS A 76 -11.37 30.86 8.38
C HIS A 76 -11.84 29.85 7.33
N LYS A 77 -11.06 29.63 6.25
CA LYS A 77 -11.38 28.60 5.25
C LYS A 77 -11.37 27.20 5.85
N LEU A 78 -10.42 26.94 6.74
CA LEU A 78 -10.30 25.67 7.44
C LEU A 78 -11.50 25.43 8.37
N ASP A 79 -11.91 26.44 9.13
CA ASP A 79 -13.11 26.42 9.97
C ASP A 79 -14.36 26.05 9.17
N ALA A 80 -14.61 26.78 8.08
CA ALA A 80 -15.76 26.54 7.22
C ALA A 80 -15.78 25.11 6.65
N MET A 81 -14.60 24.60 6.24
CA MET A 81 -14.47 23.25 5.69
C MET A 81 -14.73 22.17 6.76
N VAL A 82 -14.14 22.29 7.95
CA VAL A 82 -14.34 21.29 9.01
C VAL A 82 -15.77 21.32 9.53
N ASN A 83 -16.39 22.48 9.66
CA ASN A 83 -17.81 22.60 10.03
C ASN A 83 -18.73 21.98 8.96
N SER A 84 -18.43 22.22 7.67
CA SER A 84 -19.19 21.60 6.56
C SER A 84 -19.05 20.08 6.53
N CYS A 85 -17.82 19.58 6.78
CA CYS A 85 -17.55 18.16 6.89
C CYS A 85 -18.29 17.53 8.09
N GLY A 86 -18.23 18.17 9.26
CA GLY A 86 -18.95 17.76 10.47
C GLY A 86 -20.47 17.71 10.25
N ALA A 87 -21.05 18.71 9.59
CA ALA A 87 -22.47 18.72 9.25
C ALA A 87 -22.86 17.54 8.32
N THR A 88 -22.02 17.24 7.32
CA THR A 88 -22.22 16.11 6.41
C THR A 88 -22.17 14.77 7.16
N LEU A 89 -21.21 14.59 8.08
CA LEU A 89 -21.10 13.38 8.89
C LEU A 89 -22.25 13.23 9.89
N LEU A 90 -22.75 14.33 10.48
CA LEU A 90 -23.92 14.29 11.37
C LEU A 90 -25.20 13.90 10.62
N GLU A 91 -25.36 14.41 9.40
CA GLU A 91 -26.47 14.00 8.53
C GLU A 91 -26.37 12.50 8.20
N LEU A 92 -25.17 12.01 7.87
CA LEU A 92 -24.91 10.59 7.65
C LEU A 92 -25.16 9.74 8.91
N ASP A 93 -24.78 10.21 10.11
CA ASP A 93 -25.08 9.52 11.39
C ASP A 93 -26.59 9.47 11.65
N SER A 94 -27.32 10.56 11.38
CA SER A 94 -28.78 10.59 11.49
C SER A 94 -29.47 9.61 10.53
N VAL A 95 -29.01 9.57 9.28
CA VAL A 95 -29.49 8.62 8.27
C VAL A 95 -29.17 7.19 8.70
N THR A 96 -27.92 6.88 9.06
CA THR A 96 -27.49 5.53 9.48
C THR A 96 -28.13 5.06 10.79
N LYS A 97 -28.39 5.98 11.74
CA LYS A 97 -29.03 5.68 13.03
C LYS A 97 -30.43 5.12 12.89
N LYS A 98 -31.26 5.68 11.99
CA LYS A 98 -32.61 5.19 11.71
C LYS A 98 -32.62 3.71 11.29
N TYR A 99 -31.58 3.23 10.60
CA TYR A 99 -31.48 1.82 10.23
C TYR A 99 -31.10 0.93 11.41
N ARG A 100 -30.22 1.41 12.30
CA ARG A 100 -29.82 0.64 13.49
C ARG A 100 -31.01 0.42 14.41
N GLU A 101 -31.78 1.47 14.67
CA GLU A 101 -32.99 1.39 15.49
C GLU A 101 -34.04 0.46 14.85
N ALA A 102 -34.19 0.49 13.52
CA ALA A 102 -35.08 -0.42 12.81
C ALA A 102 -34.63 -1.89 12.85
N ALA A 103 -33.32 -2.14 12.95
CA ALA A 103 -32.73 -3.47 13.11
C ALA A 103 -32.89 -3.97 14.56
N GLU A 104 -32.59 -3.14 15.56
CA GLU A 104 -32.74 -3.48 16.98
C GLU A 104 -34.22 -3.73 17.35
N SER A 105 -35.14 -2.92 16.82
CA SER A 105 -36.59 -3.12 17.02
C SER A 105 -37.10 -4.42 16.40
N ALA A 106 -36.41 -5.00 15.41
CA ALA A 106 -36.77 -6.30 14.85
C ALA A 106 -36.39 -7.45 15.80
N GLN A 107 -35.31 -7.28 16.55
CA GLN A 107 -34.74 -8.32 17.40
C GLN A 107 -35.49 -8.45 18.74
N ASN A 108 -35.99 -7.34 19.28
CA ASN A 108 -36.73 -7.33 20.53
C ASN A 108 -38.15 -7.92 20.42
N ASP A 109 -38.75 -7.91 19.22
CA ASP A 109 -40.12 -8.41 18.95
C ASP A 109 -40.20 -9.96 18.98
N VAL A 110 -39.05 -10.66 18.99
CA VAL A 110 -38.96 -12.13 18.94
C VAL A 110 -38.90 -12.76 20.35
N LEU A 111 -38.59 -11.98 21.38
CA LEU A 111 -38.38 -12.49 22.75
C LEU A 111 -39.57 -12.23 23.71
N GLY A 112 -40.68 -11.68 23.22
CA GLY A 112 -41.77 -11.15 24.05
C GLY A 112 -42.97 -12.06 24.35
N ASP A 113 -43.10 -13.26 23.77
CA ASP A 113 -44.39 -14.00 23.80
C ASP A 113 -44.39 -15.35 24.57
N ASP A 114 -43.28 -15.73 25.22
CA ASP A 114 -43.16 -17.07 25.87
C ASP A 114 -43.07 -17.05 27.41
N ALA A 115 -43.37 -15.93 28.07
CA ALA A 115 -43.19 -15.79 29.53
C ALA A 115 -44.43 -15.28 30.29
N GLU A 116 -45.56 -15.99 30.21
CA GLU A 116 -46.56 -16.14 31.28
C GLU A 116 -47.56 -17.22 30.80
N GLY A 117 -47.74 -18.38 31.43
CA GLY A 117 -48.03 -18.53 32.85
C GLY A 117 -49.43 -19.13 33.06
N VAL A 118 -49.69 -20.28 32.42
CA VAL A 118 -50.54 -21.41 32.85
C VAL A 118 -51.78 -21.15 33.73
N SER A 119 -52.98 -21.37 33.17
CA SER A 119 -54.02 -22.14 33.87
C SER A 119 -54.71 -23.11 32.89
N ALA A 120 -54.96 -24.31 33.40
CA ALA A 120 -55.15 -25.56 32.68
C ALA A 120 -56.47 -25.68 31.92
N VAL A 121 -56.44 -26.44 30.81
CA VAL A 121 -57.11 -27.75 30.65
C VAL A 121 -57.05 -28.14 29.17
N ALA A 122 -56.71 -29.40 28.96
CA ALA A 122 -56.51 -30.09 27.70
C ALA A 122 -57.60 -29.83 26.64
N VAL A 123 -57.21 -29.59 25.38
CA VAL A 123 -57.66 -30.35 24.20
C VAL A 123 -56.64 -30.14 23.07
N SER A 124 -56.19 -31.25 22.52
CA SER A 124 -55.36 -31.42 21.33
C SER A 124 -55.86 -30.60 20.12
N THR A 125 -55.12 -29.57 19.73
CA THR A 125 -55.00 -29.14 18.32
C THR A 125 -53.55 -28.69 18.06
N ARG A 126 -52.90 -29.32 17.08
CA ARG A 126 -51.50 -29.10 16.69
C ARG A 126 -51.28 -27.68 16.14
N PRO A 127 -50.37 -26.85 16.69
CA PRO A 127 -50.04 -25.55 16.10
C PRO A 127 -48.86 -25.70 15.13
N ILE A 128 -49.06 -26.43 14.02
CA ILE A 128 -48.10 -26.48 12.91
C ILE A 128 -48.53 -25.42 11.90
N LYS A 129 -48.04 -24.17 12.04
CA LYS A 129 -48.03 -23.13 10.96
C LYS A 129 -47.48 -21.74 11.35
N LYS A 130 -47.15 -21.44 12.62
CA LYS A 130 -46.68 -20.08 13.00
C LYS A 130 -45.18 -19.81 12.73
N ARG A 131 -44.34 -20.84 12.68
CA ARG A 131 -42.88 -20.70 12.48
C ARG A 131 -42.48 -20.23 11.07
N SER A 132 -43.30 -20.52 10.03
CA SER A 132 -43.01 -20.08 8.66
C SER A 132 -43.41 -18.63 8.41
N LEU A 133 -44.37 -18.08 9.17
CA LEU A 133 -44.80 -16.69 9.02
C LEU A 133 -43.77 -15.74 9.66
N ALA A 134 -43.15 -16.14 10.77
CA ALA A 134 -42.01 -15.41 11.35
C ALA A 134 -40.80 -15.39 10.39
N GLN A 135 -40.46 -16.52 9.76
CA GLN A 135 -39.38 -16.60 8.77
C GLN A 135 -39.70 -15.84 7.48
N PHE A 136 -40.96 -15.85 7.04
CA PHE A 136 -41.42 -15.05 5.89
C PHE A 136 -41.41 -13.55 6.21
N LYS A 137 -41.82 -13.13 7.41
CA LYS A 137 -41.73 -11.75 7.88
C LYS A 137 -40.26 -11.30 7.94
N GLU A 138 -39.35 -12.16 8.37
CA GLU A 138 -37.91 -11.89 8.37
C GLU A 138 -37.36 -11.75 6.94
N ASN A 139 -37.70 -12.67 6.03
CA ASN A 139 -37.26 -12.61 4.64
C ASN A 139 -37.83 -11.41 3.87
N VAL A 140 -39.12 -11.07 4.06
CA VAL A 140 -39.74 -9.87 3.49
C VAL A 140 -39.13 -8.61 4.10
N ARG A 141 -38.71 -8.63 5.37
CA ARG A 141 -38.10 -7.48 6.05
C ARG A 141 -36.64 -7.27 5.67
N VAL A 142 -35.85 -8.35 5.50
CA VAL A 142 -34.49 -8.28 4.95
C VAL A 142 -34.53 -7.81 3.50
N ASN A 143 -35.50 -8.28 2.70
CA ASN A 143 -35.75 -7.74 1.36
C ASN A 143 -36.26 -6.30 1.38
N TRP A 144 -37.06 -5.90 2.37
CA TRP A 144 -37.50 -4.51 2.51
C TRP A 144 -36.38 -3.57 2.95
N MET A 145 -35.44 -4.06 3.77
CA MET A 145 -34.18 -3.38 4.02
C MET A 145 -33.37 -3.29 2.72
N LYS A 146 -33.20 -4.37 1.96
CA LYS A 146 -32.47 -4.37 0.67
C LYS A 146 -33.07 -3.36 -0.32
N ILE A 147 -34.40 -3.37 -0.51
CA ILE A 147 -35.15 -2.44 -1.38
C ILE A 147 -35.07 -0.99 -0.88
N ARG A 148 -35.14 -0.76 0.44
CA ARG A 148 -35.00 0.59 1.00
C ARG A 148 -33.58 1.12 0.89
N TRP A 149 -32.57 0.25 1.08
CA TRP A 149 -31.17 0.54 0.80
C TRP A 149 -30.94 0.87 -0.67
N ASP A 150 -31.64 0.20 -1.61
CA ASP A 150 -31.59 0.53 -3.05
C ASP A 150 -32.27 1.87 -3.39
N VAL A 151 -33.38 2.20 -2.73
CA VAL A 151 -34.08 3.50 -2.89
C VAL A 151 -33.25 4.65 -2.31
N GLU A 152 -32.49 4.41 -1.23
CA GLU A 152 -31.56 5.36 -0.62
C GLU A 152 -30.11 5.22 -1.13
N ARG A 153 -29.84 4.33 -2.10
CA ARG A 153 -28.52 4.16 -2.74
C ARG A 153 -28.03 5.46 -3.37
N LYS A 154 -28.96 6.24 -3.93
CA LYS A 154 -28.68 7.59 -4.43
C LYS A 154 -28.16 8.51 -3.32
N SER A 155 -28.74 8.50 -2.12
CA SER A 155 -28.29 9.35 -1.02
C SER A 155 -26.93 8.92 -0.47
N LEU A 156 -26.63 7.62 -0.40
CA LEU A 156 -25.30 7.15 0.00
C LEU A 156 -24.22 7.53 -0.99
N SER A 157 -24.51 7.43 -2.29
CA SER A 157 -23.58 7.88 -3.33
C SER A 157 -23.34 9.40 -3.26
N GLU A 158 -24.36 10.19 -2.90
CA GLU A 158 -24.24 11.63 -2.66
C GLU A 158 -23.38 11.94 -1.43
N PHE A 159 -23.57 11.22 -0.32
CA PHE A 159 -22.70 11.35 0.87
C PHE A 159 -21.27 10.97 0.54
N ARG A 160 -21.06 9.88 -0.21
CA ARG A 160 -19.72 9.48 -0.68
C ARG A 160 -19.06 10.58 -1.49
N ALA A 161 -19.76 11.16 -2.47
CA ALA A 161 -19.24 12.25 -3.28
C ALA A 161 -18.93 13.51 -2.46
N LYS A 162 -19.80 13.88 -1.51
CA LYS A 162 -19.57 15.01 -0.59
C LYS A 162 -18.36 14.77 0.31
N LEU A 163 -18.25 13.60 0.93
CA LEU A 163 -17.14 13.26 1.82
C LEU A 163 -15.81 13.11 1.07
N GLN A 164 -15.84 12.60 -0.17
CA GLN A 164 -14.67 12.59 -1.04
C GLN A 164 -14.22 14.02 -1.36
N SER A 165 -15.14 14.90 -1.74
CA SER A 165 -14.85 16.31 -1.99
C SER A 165 -14.24 17.01 -0.77
N HIS A 166 -14.76 16.73 0.44
CA HIS A 166 -14.14 17.22 1.68
C HIS A 166 -12.73 16.67 1.91
N THR A 167 -12.51 15.39 1.63
CA THR A 167 -11.18 14.75 1.75
C THR A 167 -10.17 15.36 0.78
N ASP A 168 -10.59 15.61 -0.46
CA ASP A 168 -9.77 16.25 -1.49
C ASP A 168 -9.44 17.69 -1.11
N ALA A 169 -10.44 18.46 -0.62
CA ALA A 169 -10.25 19.82 -0.15
C ALA A 169 -9.28 19.89 1.04
N ILE A 170 -9.41 18.99 2.03
CA ILE A 170 -8.47 18.88 3.16
C ILE A 170 -7.06 18.58 2.64
N THR A 171 -6.93 17.64 1.70
CA THR A 171 -5.64 17.24 1.13
C THR A 171 -4.97 18.39 0.37
N ILE A 172 -5.72 19.17 -0.41
CA ILE A 172 -5.22 20.36 -1.12
C ILE A 172 -4.73 21.41 -0.12
N ILE A 173 -5.49 21.69 0.94
CA ILE A 173 -5.09 22.64 1.98
C ILE A 173 -3.83 22.16 2.70
N LEU A 174 -3.77 20.88 3.10
CA LEU A 174 -2.58 20.28 3.71
C LEU A 174 -1.34 20.42 2.83
N ASN A 175 -1.45 20.12 1.53
CA ASN A 175 -0.35 20.28 0.59
C ASN A 175 0.06 21.74 0.46
N THR A 176 -0.90 22.67 0.38
CA THR A 176 -0.64 24.11 0.30
C THR A 176 0.11 24.61 1.55
N LEU A 177 -0.29 24.13 2.73
CA LEU A 177 0.37 24.43 4.00
C LEU A 177 1.79 23.86 4.05
N LEU A 178 1.99 22.64 3.57
CA LEU A 178 3.30 21.99 3.50
C LEU A 178 4.25 22.74 2.55
N TRP A 179 3.77 23.14 1.37
CA TRP A 179 4.54 23.94 0.42
C TRP A 179 4.90 25.31 0.99
N SER A 180 3.95 25.96 1.67
CA SER A 180 4.20 27.25 2.34
C SER A 180 5.26 27.12 3.44
N ALA A 181 5.18 26.09 4.29
CA ALA A 181 6.18 25.82 5.31
C ALA A 181 7.57 25.52 4.71
N THR A 182 7.62 24.73 3.63
CA THR A 182 8.85 24.42 2.90
C THR A 182 9.49 25.68 2.31
N HIS A 183 8.67 26.54 1.69
CA HIS A 183 9.13 27.81 1.14
C HIS A 183 9.71 28.72 2.22
N ARG A 184 9.07 28.80 3.40
CA ARG A 184 9.59 29.55 4.54
C ARG A 184 10.94 29.01 5.02
N ILE A 185 11.09 27.69 5.14
CA ILE A 185 12.36 27.06 5.51
C ILE A 185 13.46 27.38 4.48
N GLU A 186 13.12 27.40 3.19
CA GLU A 186 14.07 27.77 2.13
C GLU A 186 14.51 29.23 2.25
N VAL A 187 13.57 30.15 2.48
CA VAL A 187 13.85 31.58 2.68
C VAL A 187 14.71 31.80 3.93
N ASP A 188 14.33 31.20 5.06
CA ASP A 188 15.11 31.27 6.31
C ASP A 188 16.49 30.64 6.15
N GLY A 189 16.58 29.56 5.38
CA GLY A 189 17.83 28.90 5.01
C GLY A 189 18.76 29.82 4.21
N LYS A 190 18.23 30.57 3.25
CA LYS A 190 18.96 31.59 2.48
C LYS A 190 19.48 32.70 3.38
N VAL A 191 18.62 33.26 4.25
CA VAL A 191 19.00 34.32 5.20
C VAL A 191 20.09 33.82 6.16
N ASN A 192 19.96 32.60 6.66
CA ASN A 192 20.96 32.01 7.55
C ASN A 192 22.29 31.74 6.81
N ALA A 193 22.25 31.26 5.58
CA ALA A 193 23.43 31.06 4.75
C ALA A 193 24.17 32.39 4.50
N GLU A 194 23.44 33.46 4.18
CA GLU A 194 24.02 34.81 4.06
C GLU A 194 24.65 35.30 5.36
N LYS A 195 24.01 35.03 6.51
CA LYS A 195 24.55 35.38 7.83
C LYS A 195 25.84 34.61 8.14
N VAL A 196 25.88 33.31 7.83
CA VAL A 196 27.08 32.48 7.99
C VAL A 196 28.21 32.99 7.10
N HIS A 197 27.92 33.34 5.84
CA HIS A 197 28.89 33.96 4.94
C HIS A 197 29.44 35.28 5.49
N LYS A 198 28.58 36.18 5.99
CA LYS A 198 29.01 37.45 6.62
C LYS A 198 29.92 37.21 7.84
N LEU A 199 29.61 36.22 8.68
CA LEU A 199 30.44 35.87 9.82
C LEU A 199 31.80 35.29 9.39
N GLN A 200 31.81 34.49 8.33
CA GLN A 200 33.05 33.96 7.74
C GLN A 200 33.92 35.09 7.18
N ASP A 201 33.35 36.02 6.43
CA ASP A 201 34.07 37.17 5.88
C ASP A 201 34.64 38.05 6.99
N HIS A 202 33.85 38.29 8.05
CA HIS A 202 34.32 39.01 9.23
C HIS A 202 35.48 38.29 9.95
N ALA A 203 35.40 36.96 10.08
CA ALA A 203 36.48 36.16 10.65
C ALA A 203 37.77 36.24 9.80
N LEU A 204 37.65 36.16 8.48
CA LEU A 204 38.79 36.30 7.56
C LEU A 204 39.41 37.70 7.63
N GLN A 205 38.59 38.74 7.71
CA GLN A 205 39.06 40.11 7.89
C GLN A 205 39.82 40.26 9.22
N SER A 206 39.25 39.77 10.33
CA SER A 206 39.91 39.83 11.64
C SER A 206 41.25 39.08 11.68
N ASN A 207 41.33 37.91 11.03
CA ASN A 207 42.58 37.15 10.89
C ASN A 207 43.62 37.92 10.07
N THR A 208 43.19 38.62 9.01
CA THR A 208 44.08 39.45 8.19
C THR A 208 44.64 40.61 9.01
N THR A 209 43.80 41.30 9.80
CA THR A 209 44.25 42.37 10.70
C THR A 209 45.21 41.87 11.77
N LEU A 210 44.96 40.69 12.36
CA LEU A 210 45.89 40.08 13.32
C LEU A 210 47.25 39.75 12.68
N LEU A 211 47.26 39.22 11.45
CA LEU A 211 48.52 38.96 10.73
C LEU A 211 49.31 40.24 10.46
N GLN A 212 48.63 41.34 10.08
CA GLN A 212 49.26 42.65 9.91
C GLN A 212 49.89 43.14 11.22
N LEU A 213 49.16 43.06 12.33
CA LEU A 213 49.67 43.43 13.66
C LEU A 213 50.92 42.61 14.04
N VAL A 214 50.89 41.29 13.80
CA VAL A 214 52.05 40.41 14.07
C VAL A 214 53.25 40.79 13.20
N GLN A 215 53.03 41.17 11.93
CA GLN A 215 54.10 41.64 11.05
C GLN A 215 54.69 42.97 11.52
N GLU A 216 53.86 43.92 11.95
CA GLU A 216 54.31 45.20 12.52
C GLU A 216 55.13 45.00 13.80
N ILE A 217 54.68 44.12 14.71
CA ILE A 217 55.46 43.78 15.91
C ILE A 217 56.81 43.17 15.51
N ARG A 218 56.81 42.27 14.52
CA ARG A 218 58.04 41.65 14.02
C ARG A 218 59.01 42.67 13.44
N THR A 219 58.55 43.65 12.66
CA THR A 219 59.42 44.70 12.09
C THR A 219 59.96 45.65 13.16
N LEU A 220 59.20 45.91 14.23
CA LEU A 220 59.68 46.70 15.38
C LEU A 220 60.73 45.97 16.23
N LEU A 221 60.61 44.63 16.35
CA LEU A 221 61.53 43.81 17.14
C LEU A 221 62.82 43.43 16.40
N LEU A 222 62.80 43.41 15.06
CA LEU A 222 64.00 43.19 14.25
C LEU A 222 64.87 44.47 14.29
N PRO A 223 66.12 44.41 14.82
CA PRO A 223 67.00 45.57 14.88
C PRO A 223 67.18 46.17 13.49
N ARG A 224 66.90 47.46 13.34
CA ARG A 224 67.19 48.24 12.14
C ARG A 224 68.71 48.29 11.98
N GLY A 225 69.25 47.33 11.23
CA GLY A 225 70.67 47.17 11.00
C GLY A 225 71.22 48.28 10.12
N ASP A 226 71.44 49.46 10.70
CA ASP A 226 72.23 50.52 10.12
C ASP A 226 73.66 50.44 10.67
N ALA A 227 74.50 49.68 9.99
CA ALA A 227 75.91 50.03 9.79
C ALA A 227 76.46 49.30 8.55
N PRO A 228 76.82 50.01 7.46
CA PRO A 228 77.62 49.43 6.39
C PRO A 228 79.04 49.18 6.90
N SER A 229 79.39 47.91 7.09
CA SER A 229 80.78 47.47 7.24
C SER A 229 81.55 47.70 5.92
N PRO A 230 82.79 48.20 5.97
CA PRO A 230 83.62 48.44 4.78
C PRO A 230 84.04 47.13 4.08
N PRO A 231 84.39 47.19 2.79
CA PRO A 231 84.82 46.02 2.02
C PRO A 231 86.24 45.63 2.44
N ALA A 232 86.44 44.38 2.83
CA ALA A 232 87.74 43.78 3.05
C ALA A 232 87.76 42.35 2.50
N PRO A 233 88.94 41.85 2.11
CA PRO A 233 89.14 41.18 0.83
C PRO A 233 89.12 39.65 0.88
N GLU A 234 89.20 39.12 -0.32
CA GLU A 234 89.29 37.73 -0.78
C GLU A 234 90.04 36.70 0.10
N ALA A 235 89.51 35.46 -0.02
CA ALA A 235 90.18 34.16 0.01
C ALA A 235 90.33 33.42 1.37
N PRO A 236 90.52 32.07 1.37
CA PRO A 236 90.14 31.03 0.41
C PRO A 236 89.38 29.84 1.06
N ALA A 237 89.01 28.91 0.18
CA ALA A 237 88.36 27.62 0.41
C ALA A 237 88.81 26.77 1.61
N SER A 238 87.84 26.08 2.22
CA SER A 238 88.00 24.71 2.71
C SER A 238 86.64 23.99 2.82
N MET A 239 86.55 22.87 2.10
CA MET A 239 85.51 21.82 2.19
C MET A 239 85.64 21.01 3.51
N PRO A 240 85.00 19.83 3.64
CA PRO A 240 83.60 19.61 4.00
C PRO A 240 83.51 18.86 5.35
N SER A 241 82.36 18.86 6.03
CA SER A 241 82.08 17.78 7.00
C SER A 241 80.60 17.51 7.22
N THR A 242 80.37 16.21 7.22
CA THR A 242 79.18 15.39 7.33
C THR A 242 78.63 15.32 8.76
N GLN A 243 77.39 14.80 8.89
CA GLN A 243 76.68 14.30 10.09
C GLN A 243 75.78 15.34 10.77
N GLN A 244 74.54 15.07 11.21
CA GLN A 244 73.58 13.97 11.12
C GLN A 244 72.22 14.52 11.67
N PRO A 245 71.11 13.77 11.69
CA PRO A 245 69.76 14.32 11.88
C PRO A 245 69.36 14.42 13.36
N GLU A 246 68.65 15.49 13.73
CA GLU A 246 67.87 15.53 14.97
C GLU A 246 66.36 15.60 14.68
N THR A 247 65.72 14.50 15.04
CA THR A 247 64.30 14.36 15.32
C THR A 247 63.89 15.20 16.54
N MET A 248 62.91 16.09 16.39
CA MET A 248 62.06 16.57 17.50
C MET A 248 60.63 16.77 16.99
N HIS A 249 59.72 15.85 17.32
CA HIS A 249 58.81 15.93 18.47
C HIS A 249 57.58 16.82 18.25
N ASN A 250 56.58 16.14 17.69
CA ASN A 250 55.17 16.49 17.66
C ASN A 250 54.65 16.68 19.10
N ARG A 251 54.43 17.93 19.53
CA ARG A 251 53.90 18.23 20.86
C ARG A 251 52.40 18.50 20.77
N ARG A 252 51.62 17.46 21.08
CA ARG A 252 50.19 17.52 21.43
C ARG A 252 49.97 18.54 22.54
N PHE A 253 49.16 19.55 22.30
CA PHE A 253 48.49 20.30 23.37
C PHE A 253 47.34 19.44 23.90
N THR A 254 47.48 18.94 25.12
CA THR A 254 46.37 18.43 25.95
C THR A 254 46.24 19.39 27.12
N LEU A 255 45.20 20.23 27.11
CA LEU A 255 44.83 21.04 28.25
C LEU A 255 43.70 20.32 29.00
N ALA A 256 44.06 19.74 30.14
CA ALA A 256 43.11 19.28 31.14
C ALA A 256 42.67 20.48 31.99
N MET A 257 41.36 20.75 32.03
CA MET A 257 40.75 21.60 33.05
C MET A 257 39.58 20.81 33.64
N THR A 258 39.81 20.31 34.86
CA THR A 258 38.79 19.76 35.75
C THR A 258 38.31 20.84 36.71
N GLY A 259 36.99 20.98 36.85
CA GLY A 259 36.35 21.28 38.14
C GLY A 259 35.72 22.66 38.31
N GLY A 260 34.42 22.78 37.99
CA GLY A 260 33.56 23.88 38.41
C GLY A 260 32.08 23.51 38.25
N ARG A 261 31.24 23.78 39.26
CA ARG A 261 29.92 23.19 39.51
C ARG A 261 28.79 23.72 38.59
N ARG A 262 27.81 22.84 38.35
CA ARG A 262 26.36 22.93 37.95
C ARG A 262 25.64 24.29 38.10
N PRO A 263 24.38 24.47 37.60
CA PRO A 263 23.58 23.72 36.60
C PRO A 263 22.92 24.63 35.53
N HIS A 264 22.37 24.07 34.44
CA HIS A 264 21.02 24.37 33.92
C HIS A 264 20.72 23.62 32.61
N HIS A 265 19.47 23.17 32.52
CA HIS A 265 18.80 22.54 31.37
C HIS A 265 19.10 23.19 30.01
N ARG A 266 19.32 22.34 28.99
CA ARG A 266 18.59 22.38 27.70
C ARG A 266 18.87 21.12 26.89
N PHE A 267 17.78 20.47 26.48
CA PHE A 267 17.77 19.36 25.53
C PHE A 267 18.23 19.87 24.16
N SER A 268 19.20 19.18 23.55
CA SER A 268 19.54 19.34 22.13
C SER A 268 19.10 18.08 21.41
N HIS A 269 17.92 18.12 20.78
CA HIS A 269 17.51 17.07 19.86
C HIS A 269 18.21 17.28 18.52
N SER A 270 19.03 16.29 18.14
CA SER A 270 19.56 16.13 16.79
C SER A 270 18.41 15.71 15.87
N ILE A 271 17.96 16.62 15.01
CA ILE A 271 16.98 16.32 13.96
C ILE A 271 17.74 15.75 12.76
N SER A 272 17.62 14.43 12.56
CA SER A 272 18.02 13.74 11.34
C SER A 272 16.88 13.87 10.32
N PRO A 273 17.12 14.32 9.08
CA PRO A 273 16.07 14.34 8.07
C PRO A 273 15.85 12.91 7.55
N HIS A 274 14.68 12.33 7.85
CA HIS A 274 14.18 11.15 7.17
C HIS A 274 13.73 11.55 5.75
N TYR A 275 14.49 11.11 4.74
CA TYR A 275 14.03 11.08 3.37
C TYR A 275 13.08 9.89 3.20
N ASN A 276 11.78 10.15 3.02
CA ASN A 276 10.84 9.19 2.46
C ASN A 276 10.67 9.49 0.97
N SER A 277 11.15 8.59 0.12
CA SER A 277 10.84 8.59 -1.32
C SER A 277 9.39 8.18 -1.52
N PHE A 278 8.52 9.14 -1.83
CA PHE A 278 7.30 8.88 -2.58
C PHE A 278 7.50 9.41 -4.00
N ALA A 279 7.68 8.48 -4.94
CA ALA A 279 7.58 8.78 -6.36
C ALA A 279 6.09 8.77 -6.74
N LEU A 280 5.51 9.93 -7.03
CA LEU A 280 4.22 10.04 -7.69
C LEU A 280 4.43 10.60 -9.09
N MET A 281 4.05 9.78 -10.07
CA MET A 281 3.92 10.16 -11.47
C MET A 281 2.83 11.23 -11.59
N ALA A 282 3.20 12.41 -12.07
CA ALA A 282 2.23 13.42 -12.49
C ALA A 282 1.78 13.10 -13.92
N THR A 283 0.52 12.70 -14.09
CA THR A 283 -0.14 12.69 -15.41
C THR A 283 -0.93 13.99 -15.55
N SER A 284 -0.44 14.89 -16.38
CA SER A 284 -1.14 16.10 -16.80
C SER A 284 -2.27 15.76 -17.78
N PRO A 285 -3.42 16.44 -17.75
CA PRO A 285 -4.42 16.36 -18.81
C PRO A 285 -4.05 17.34 -19.95
N THR A 286 -3.98 16.85 -21.18
CA THR A 286 -3.90 17.69 -22.38
C THR A 286 -5.28 17.76 -23.06
N PRO A 287 -5.67 18.91 -23.63
CA PRO A 287 -6.98 19.10 -24.22
C PRO A 287 -7.09 18.49 -25.63
N ASP A 288 -8.32 18.15 -25.99
CA ASP A 288 -8.76 17.61 -27.27
C ASP A 288 -8.19 18.34 -28.50
N THR A 289 -7.66 17.58 -29.46
CA THR A 289 -7.57 18.01 -30.85
C THR A 289 -7.66 16.78 -31.77
N CYS A 290 -8.81 16.63 -32.45
CA CYS A 290 -9.06 15.66 -33.51
C CYS A 290 -8.16 15.90 -34.72
N ILE A 291 -7.42 14.88 -35.20
CA ILE A 291 -6.87 14.71 -36.58
C ILE A 291 -6.70 13.18 -36.85
N PRO A 292 -6.85 12.68 -38.09
CA PRO A 292 -7.52 11.39 -38.38
C PRO A 292 -6.61 10.17 -38.57
N ASP A 293 -7.28 9.02 -38.60
CA ASP A 293 -6.78 7.67 -38.90
C ASP A 293 -5.80 7.59 -40.07
N ILE A 294 -4.60 7.06 -39.80
CA ILE A 294 -3.72 6.46 -40.81
C ILE A 294 -3.28 5.09 -40.29
N SER A 295 -3.92 4.05 -40.83
CA SER A 295 -3.45 2.67 -40.75
C SER A 295 -2.11 2.52 -41.48
N ALA A 296 -1.07 2.09 -40.78
CA ALA A 296 0.16 1.61 -41.38
C ALA A 296 0.55 0.25 -40.78
N SER A 297 0.37 -0.78 -41.60
CA SER A 297 0.87 -2.14 -41.44
C SER A 297 2.41 -2.13 -41.39
N PHE A 298 3.00 -2.67 -40.33
CA PHE A 298 4.42 -2.97 -40.26
C PHE A 298 4.63 -4.49 -40.34
N GLY A 299 5.13 -4.94 -41.50
CA GLY A 299 5.65 -6.30 -41.68
C GLY A 299 7.05 -6.47 -41.07
N PRO A 300 7.50 -7.71 -40.82
CA PRO A 300 8.79 -7.97 -40.18
C PRO A 300 9.96 -7.89 -41.17
N LEU A 301 11.04 -7.22 -40.74
CA LEU A 301 12.32 -7.19 -41.44
C LEU A 301 13.12 -8.49 -41.21
N PRO A 302 13.79 -9.05 -42.24
CA PRO A 302 14.61 -10.25 -42.11
C PRO A 302 16.02 -9.92 -41.61
N ILE A 303 16.55 -10.80 -40.76
CA ILE A 303 17.95 -10.82 -40.33
C ILE A 303 18.75 -11.66 -41.35
N PRO A 304 19.84 -11.16 -41.95
CA PRO A 304 20.70 -11.99 -42.78
C PRO A 304 21.72 -12.73 -41.90
N LEU A 305 21.67 -14.06 -41.96
CA LEU A 305 22.85 -14.92 -41.77
C LEU A 305 23.81 -14.66 -42.93
N ASN A 306 25.11 -14.54 -42.65
CA ASN A 306 26.12 -14.92 -43.65
C ASN A 306 27.36 -15.48 -42.99
N ASP A 307 27.76 -16.61 -43.58
CA ASP A 307 28.86 -17.49 -43.26
C ASP A 307 30.17 -17.06 -43.94
N SER A 308 31.26 -17.48 -43.31
CA SER A 308 32.63 -17.72 -43.79
C SER A 308 33.09 -17.20 -45.17
N THR A 309 34.15 -16.39 -45.21
CA THR A 309 35.28 -16.61 -46.17
C THR A 309 36.60 -15.98 -45.67
N THR A 310 37.65 -16.79 -45.71
CA THR A 310 39.09 -16.47 -45.63
C THR A 310 39.57 -15.65 -46.83
N ASP A 311 40.28 -14.54 -46.62
CA ASP A 311 41.69 -14.40 -47.05
C ASP A 311 42.34 -13.05 -46.67
N ARG A 312 43.46 -13.17 -45.94
CA ARG A 312 44.75 -12.48 -46.08
C ARG A 312 44.81 -11.07 -46.71
N ALA A 313 45.06 -10.07 -45.87
CA ALA A 313 45.91 -8.91 -46.21
C ALA A 313 46.68 -8.44 -44.98
N ALA A 314 47.97 -8.20 -45.19
CA ALA A 314 48.98 -7.83 -44.22
C ALA A 314 48.85 -6.36 -43.74
N ASP A 315 49.63 -6.06 -42.69
CA ASP A 315 49.95 -4.72 -42.18
C ASP A 315 48.78 -3.96 -41.53
N THR A 316 48.69 -3.81 -40.22
CA THR A 316 49.67 -3.06 -39.43
C THR A 316 49.48 -3.44 -37.95
N HIS A 317 50.48 -4.10 -37.34
CA HIS A 317 50.50 -4.34 -35.90
C HIS A 317 50.68 -3.01 -35.16
N ARG A 318 49.57 -2.32 -34.88
CA ARG A 318 49.55 -1.29 -33.85
C ARG A 318 49.59 -2.02 -32.51
N VAL A 319 50.80 -2.26 -32.03
CA VAL A 319 51.09 -2.70 -30.65
C VAL A 319 50.49 -1.63 -29.72
N LEU A 320 49.21 -1.79 -29.39
CA LEU A 320 48.61 -1.16 -28.23
C LEU A 320 49.32 -1.80 -27.06
N THR A 321 50.38 -1.13 -26.59
CA THR A 321 50.99 -1.35 -25.29
C THR A 321 49.87 -1.32 -24.29
N ARG A 322 49.42 -2.52 -23.90
CA ARG A 322 48.37 -2.75 -22.92
C ARG A 322 48.87 -2.06 -21.66
N LYS A 323 48.34 -0.87 -21.37
CA LYS A 323 48.64 -0.16 -20.12
C LYS A 323 48.47 -1.19 -19.01
N PRO A 324 49.46 -1.35 -18.12
CA PRO A 324 49.34 -2.28 -17.01
C PRO A 324 48.04 -1.97 -16.29
N PRO A 325 47.23 -3.00 -15.97
CA PRO A 325 45.97 -2.79 -15.26
C PRO A 325 46.26 -1.92 -14.05
N LEU A 326 45.60 -0.77 -13.99
CA LEU A 326 45.73 0.16 -12.87
C LEU A 326 45.35 -0.61 -11.62
N GLU A 327 46.37 -1.00 -10.84
CA GLU A 327 46.17 -1.64 -9.55
C GLU A 327 45.45 -0.63 -8.67
N LEU A 328 44.17 -0.91 -8.41
CA LEU A 328 43.40 -0.14 -7.47
C LEU A 328 44.08 -0.27 -6.10
N PRO A 329 44.26 0.84 -5.36
CA PRO A 329 44.75 0.80 -4.00
C PRO A 329 44.03 -0.27 -3.17
N ALA A 330 44.77 -1.02 -2.36
CA ALA A 330 44.26 -2.17 -1.61
C ALA A 330 42.98 -1.85 -0.81
N ALA A 331 42.89 -0.64 -0.25
CA ALA A 331 41.70 -0.17 0.46
C ALA A 331 40.43 -0.10 -0.43
N ILE A 332 40.58 0.24 -1.71
CA ILE A 332 39.47 0.29 -2.67
C ILE A 332 39.06 -1.13 -3.09
N ALA A 333 40.03 -2.02 -3.28
CA ALA A 333 39.76 -3.43 -3.56
C ALA A 333 39.00 -4.10 -2.40
N GLU A 334 39.43 -3.87 -1.16
CA GLU A 334 38.77 -4.39 0.05
C GLU A 334 37.35 -3.83 0.22
N LEU A 335 37.16 -2.53 -0.02
CA LEU A 335 35.83 -1.91 -0.01
C LEU A 335 34.89 -2.54 -1.06
N ASN A 336 35.41 -2.85 -2.24
CA ASN A 336 34.62 -3.46 -3.32
C ASN A 336 34.19 -4.89 -2.95
N ILE A 337 35.10 -5.70 -2.40
CA ILE A 337 34.79 -7.05 -1.91
C ILE A 337 33.71 -7.00 -0.81
N LYS A 338 33.82 -6.03 0.11
CA LYS A 338 32.83 -5.85 1.18
C LYS A 338 31.45 -5.44 0.63
N ARG A 339 31.40 -4.58 -0.39
CA ARG A 339 30.16 -4.20 -1.07
C ARG A 339 29.53 -5.35 -1.84
N GLN A 340 30.31 -6.15 -2.55
CA GLN A 340 29.83 -7.33 -3.27
C GLN A 340 29.27 -8.39 -2.32
N SER A 341 29.97 -8.69 -1.23
CA SER A 341 29.49 -9.66 -0.23
C SER A 341 28.23 -9.18 0.48
N SER A 342 28.16 -7.90 0.86
CA SER A 342 26.97 -7.31 1.48
C SER A 342 25.79 -7.26 0.50
N GLY A 343 26.02 -6.87 -0.75
CA GLY A 343 25.01 -6.86 -1.80
C GLY A 343 24.48 -8.25 -2.12
N SER A 344 25.35 -9.26 -2.22
CA SER A 344 24.96 -10.65 -2.42
C SER A 344 24.13 -11.17 -1.25
N LYS A 345 24.49 -10.83 0.00
CA LYS A 345 23.72 -11.22 1.19
C LYS A 345 22.31 -10.60 1.19
N VAL A 346 22.20 -9.30 0.95
CA VAL A 346 20.91 -8.60 0.88
C VAL A 346 20.05 -9.13 -0.28
N PHE A 347 20.67 -9.42 -1.43
CA PHE A 347 19.97 -10.00 -2.57
C PHE A 347 19.47 -11.42 -2.28
N ASN A 348 20.26 -12.25 -1.59
CA ASN A 348 19.83 -13.59 -1.17
C ASN A 348 18.73 -13.54 -0.11
N GLU A 349 18.79 -12.60 0.84
CA GLU A 349 17.70 -12.37 1.80
C GLU A 349 16.43 -11.86 1.11
N TYR A 350 16.58 -11.01 0.09
CA TYR A 350 15.46 -10.57 -0.77
C TYR A 350 14.86 -11.76 -1.51
N LEU A 351 15.69 -12.60 -2.16
CA LEU A 351 15.21 -13.81 -2.80
C LEU A 351 14.52 -14.74 -1.78
N GLN A 352 15.08 -15.00 -0.61
CA GLN A 352 14.40 -15.82 0.40
C GLN A 352 13.04 -15.25 0.85
N LYS A 353 12.91 -13.92 0.94
CA LYS A 353 11.66 -13.25 1.30
C LYS A 353 10.64 -13.19 0.15
N HIS A 354 11.10 -13.22 -1.10
CA HIS A 354 10.29 -12.97 -2.29
C HIS A 354 10.26 -14.13 -3.29
N LEU A 355 10.92 -15.24 -2.99
CA LEU A 355 10.73 -16.50 -3.70
C LEU A 355 9.27 -16.87 -3.50
N LEU A 356 8.49 -16.74 -4.57
CA LEU A 356 7.14 -17.27 -4.57
C LEU A 356 7.23 -18.75 -4.15
N PRO A 357 6.36 -19.22 -3.24
CA PRO A 357 6.31 -20.63 -2.88
C PRO A 357 6.33 -21.44 -4.17
N SER A 358 7.16 -22.49 -4.20
CA SER A 358 7.29 -23.36 -5.37
C SER A 358 5.89 -23.70 -5.88
N PRO A 359 5.63 -23.57 -7.19
CA PRO A 359 4.30 -23.74 -7.73
C PRO A 359 3.74 -25.08 -7.23
N PRO A 360 2.48 -25.11 -6.74
CA PRO A 360 1.89 -26.32 -6.22
C PRO A 360 2.03 -27.43 -7.26
N SER A 361 2.53 -28.59 -6.83
CA SER A 361 2.68 -29.76 -7.71
C SER A 361 1.34 -30.07 -8.35
N LYS A 362 1.33 -30.36 -9.66
CA LYS A 362 0.12 -30.66 -10.42
C LYS A 362 -0.71 -31.73 -9.69
N PRO A 363 -1.93 -31.42 -9.24
CA PRO A 363 -2.69 -32.30 -8.37
C PRO A 363 -3.13 -33.55 -9.12
N GLN A 364 -3.10 -34.69 -8.43
CA GLN A 364 -3.29 -36.02 -9.05
C GLN A 364 -4.66 -36.20 -9.70
N PHE A 365 -5.70 -35.50 -9.23
CA PHE A 365 -7.04 -35.67 -9.79
C PHE A 365 -7.19 -35.21 -11.23
N LEU A 366 -6.27 -34.39 -11.75
CA LEU A 366 -6.25 -34.09 -13.18
C LEU A 366 -6.02 -35.35 -14.04
N THR A 367 -5.69 -36.48 -13.41
CA THR A 367 -5.52 -37.79 -14.03
C THR A 367 -6.44 -38.87 -13.47
N LEU A 368 -7.17 -38.63 -12.38
CA LEU A 368 -8.05 -39.64 -11.76
C LEU A 368 -9.48 -39.53 -12.33
N GLU A 369 -10.15 -40.68 -12.43
CA GLU A 369 -11.50 -40.78 -13.00
C GLU A 369 -12.58 -40.28 -12.02
N VAL A 370 -12.39 -40.46 -10.70
CA VAL A 370 -13.30 -39.95 -9.67
C VAL A 370 -12.49 -39.26 -8.55
N PRO A 371 -12.53 -37.92 -8.45
CA PRO A 371 -11.79 -37.20 -7.43
C PRO A 371 -12.46 -37.27 -6.07
N THR A 372 -11.67 -37.22 -5.00
CA THR A 372 -12.19 -36.94 -3.65
C THR A 372 -12.45 -35.45 -3.45
N LEU A 373 -13.28 -35.10 -2.45
CA LEU A 373 -13.55 -33.71 -2.08
C LEU A 373 -12.27 -32.91 -1.77
N LEU A 374 -11.33 -33.52 -1.05
CA LEU A 374 -10.03 -32.92 -0.75
C LEU A 374 -9.23 -32.64 -2.03
N GLN A 375 -9.26 -33.57 -2.98
CA GLN A 375 -8.56 -33.40 -4.26
C GLN A 375 -9.19 -32.29 -5.12
N LEU A 376 -10.52 -32.14 -5.11
CA LEU A 376 -11.18 -31.00 -5.75
C LEU A 376 -10.77 -29.68 -5.11
N ARG A 377 -10.63 -29.64 -3.78
CA ARG A 377 -10.16 -28.45 -3.05
C ARG A 377 -8.72 -28.10 -3.41
N ASP A 378 -7.82 -29.08 -3.48
CA ASP A 378 -6.45 -28.89 -3.95
C ASP A 378 -6.42 -28.42 -5.41
N GLY A 379 -7.36 -28.90 -6.21
CA GLY A 379 -7.59 -28.46 -7.58
C GLY A 379 -7.92 -26.99 -7.72
N LEU A 380 -8.83 -26.48 -6.89
CA LEU A 380 -9.14 -25.06 -6.86
C LEU A 380 -7.89 -24.24 -6.55
N ASN A 381 -7.14 -24.61 -5.50
CA ASN A 381 -5.91 -23.93 -5.12
C ASN A 381 -4.88 -23.89 -6.26
N TYR A 382 -4.76 -24.99 -7.01
CA TYR A 382 -3.85 -25.07 -8.14
C TYR A 382 -4.34 -24.29 -9.38
N ILE A 383 -5.63 -24.33 -9.69
CA ILE A 383 -6.26 -23.60 -10.81
C ILE A 383 -6.13 -22.08 -10.62
N PHE A 384 -6.40 -21.60 -9.40
CA PHE A 384 -6.35 -20.17 -9.07
C PHE A 384 -4.93 -19.69 -8.70
N HIS A 385 -3.92 -20.55 -8.80
CA HIS A 385 -2.54 -20.13 -8.60
C HIS A 385 -2.08 -19.22 -9.77
N PRO A 386 -1.46 -18.06 -9.48
CA PRO A 386 -0.97 -17.15 -10.51
C PRO A 386 -0.05 -17.89 -11.49
N LEU A 387 -0.34 -17.75 -12.79
CA LEU A 387 0.58 -18.25 -13.81
C LEU A 387 1.89 -17.45 -13.69
N PRO A 388 3.06 -18.12 -13.65
CA PRO A 388 4.34 -17.43 -13.65
C PRO A 388 4.40 -16.51 -14.88
N GLY A 389 5.05 -15.35 -14.75
CA GLY A 389 5.16 -14.37 -15.83
C GLY A 389 5.99 -14.93 -17.00
N THR A 390 5.35 -15.71 -17.87
CA THR A 390 5.99 -16.36 -19.01
C THR A 390 5.92 -15.48 -20.25
N THR A 391 6.78 -15.76 -21.23
CA THR A 391 6.77 -15.09 -22.54
C THR A 391 5.41 -15.22 -23.23
N ALA A 392 5.06 -14.30 -24.15
CA ALA A 392 3.75 -14.24 -24.78
C ALA A 392 3.28 -15.57 -25.42
N ARG A 393 4.21 -16.35 -26.00
CA ARG A 393 3.91 -17.66 -26.60
C ARG A 393 3.65 -18.75 -25.56
N GLN A 394 4.34 -18.70 -24.43
CA GLN A 394 4.12 -19.64 -23.34
C GLN A 394 2.81 -19.31 -22.62
N ALA A 395 2.48 -18.03 -22.47
CA ALA A 395 1.24 -17.58 -21.85
C ALA A 395 -0.02 -18.11 -22.56
N THR A 396 0.01 -18.28 -23.89
CA THR A 396 -1.11 -18.91 -24.62
C THR A 396 -1.25 -20.40 -24.35
N LEU A 397 -0.13 -21.13 -24.29
CA LEU A 397 -0.15 -22.56 -23.98
C LEU A 397 -0.62 -22.82 -22.56
N ASP A 398 -0.10 -22.04 -21.61
CA ASP A 398 -0.48 -22.13 -20.20
C ASP A 398 -1.96 -21.79 -20.00
N ARG A 399 -2.49 -20.85 -20.78
CA ARG A 399 -3.92 -20.51 -20.78
C ARG A 399 -4.78 -21.68 -21.25
N ASP A 400 -4.40 -22.35 -22.34
CA ASP A 400 -5.17 -23.49 -22.87
C ASP A 400 -5.05 -24.73 -21.98
N GLU A 401 -3.89 -24.94 -21.35
CA GLU A 401 -3.74 -25.97 -20.32
C GLU A 401 -4.64 -25.67 -19.12
N ARG A 402 -4.64 -24.43 -18.61
CA ARG A 402 -5.49 -24.02 -17.50
C ARG A 402 -6.98 -24.20 -17.79
N LYS A 403 -7.42 -23.88 -19.01
CA LYS A 403 -8.81 -24.16 -19.45
C LYS A 403 -9.16 -25.65 -19.33
N LYS A 404 -8.27 -26.53 -19.82
CA LYS A 404 -8.47 -27.99 -19.72
C LYS A 404 -8.53 -28.45 -18.26
N GLU A 405 -7.75 -27.84 -17.38
CA GLU A 405 -7.75 -28.15 -15.95
C GLU A 405 -9.07 -27.74 -15.28
N VAL A 406 -9.61 -26.57 -15.61
CA VAL A 406 -10.94 -26.13 -15.14
C VAL A 406 -12.03 -27.08 -15.63
N LEU A 407 -12.01 -27.45 -16.92
CA LEU A 407 -12.96 -28.43 -17.47
C LEU A 407 -12.89 -29.77 -16.73
N ARG A 408 -11.69 -30.28 -16.46
CA ARG A 408 -11.50 -31.53 -15.70
C ARG A 408 -12.01 -31.41 -14.26
N TRP A 409 -11.78 -30.27 -13.63
CA TRP A 409 -12.28 -30.02 -12.28
C TRP A 409 -13.81 -30.03 -12.23
N THR A 410 -14.48 -29.38 -13.19
CA THR A 410 -15.95 -29.37 -13.27
C THR A 410 -16.53 -30.75 -13.49
N HIS A 411 -16.00 -31.52 -14.45
CA HIS A 411 -16.43 -32.91 -14.65
C HIS A 411 -16.12 -33.80 -13.43
N GLY A 412 -15.00 -33.55 -12.76
CA GLY A 412 -14.65 -34.25 -11.52
C GLY A 412 -15.67 -34.02 -10.41
N LEU A 413 -16.15 -32.79 -10.25
CA LEU A 413 -17.25 -32.45 -9.34
C LEU A 413 -18.55 -33.16 -9.75
N GLU A 414 -18.86 -33.19 -11.04
CA GLU A 414 -20.04 -33.89 -11.55
C GLU A 414 -20.01 -35.39 -11.25
N HIS A 415 -18.89 -36.06 -11.55
CA HIS A 415 -18.68 -37.48 -11.27
C HIS A 415 -18.80 -37.80 -9.78
N LEU A 416 -18.26 -36.93 -8.91
CA LEU A 416 -18.43 -37.07 -7.46
C LEU A 416 -19.91 -37.06 -7.07
N LEU A 417 -20.71 -36.16 -7.66
CA LEU A 417 -22.16 -36.10 -7.41
C LEU A 417 -22.91 -37.31 -7.95
N ASP A 418 -22.49 -37.86 -9.09
CA ASP A 418 -23.04 -39.12 -9.62
C ASP A 418 -22.79 -40.28 -8.68
N CYS A 419 -21.59 -40.39 -8.10
CA CYS A 419 -21.30 -41.39 -7.08
C CYS A 419 -22.21 -41.25 -5.86
N TRP A 420 -22.49 -40.02 -5.42
CA TRP A 420 -23.40 -39.78 -4.29
C TRP A 420 -24.87 -40.12 -4.59
N ILE A 421 -25.30 -39.93 -5.84
CA ILE A 421 -26.65 -40.32 -6.28
C ILE A 421 -26.76 -41.85 -6.39
N ALA A 422 -25.69 -42.51 -6.85
CA ALA A 422 -25.66 -43.94 -7.06
C ALA A 422 -25.52 -44.76 -5.76
N GLU A 423 -25.01 -44.17 -4.66
CA GLU A 423 -24.93 -44.82 -3.36
C GLU A 423 -26.35 -45.24 -2.86
N PRO A 424 -26.66 -46.55 -2.79
CA PRO A 424 -27.98 -47.00 -2.37
C PRO A 424 -28.23 -46.63 -0.90
N ILE A 425 -29.42 -46.07 -0.62
CA ILE A 425 -29.87 -45.52 0.68
C ILE A 425 -29.95 -46.59 1.81
N SER A 426 -29.50 -47.82 1.59
CA SER A 426 -29.64 -48.95 2.51
C SER A 426 -28.75 -48.92 3.76
N VAL A 427 -28.18 -47.78 4.15
CA VAL A 427 -27.22 -47.69 5.27
C VAL A 427 -27.95 -47.49 6.62
N PRO A 428 -27.50 -48.14 7.72
CA PRO A 428 -28.13 -48.11 9.04
C PRO A 428 -28.33 -46.69 9.62
N LEU A 429 -29.20 -46.57 10.65
CA LEU A 429 -29.62 -45.30 11.28
C LEU A 429 -28.49 -44.31 11.67
N ASP A 430 -27.24 -44.75 11.80
CA ASP A 430 -26.08 -43.90 12.07
C ASP A 430 -25.61 -43.06 10.85
N ALA A 431 -26.14 -43.33 9.65
CA ALA A 431 -25.78 -42.67 8.39
C ALA A 431 -26.17 -41.18 8.31
N LYS A 432 -27.03 -40.70 9.21
CA LYS A 432 -27.48 -39.29 9.20
C LYS A 432 -26.33 -38.32 9.49
N GLY A 433 -25.38 -38.72 10.33
CA GLY A 433 -24.20 -37.92 10.64
C GLY A 433 -23.26 -37.81 9.44
N GLU A 434 -23.00 -38.92 8.75
CA GLU A 434 -22.10 -38.97 7.59
C GLU A 434 -22.64 -38.15 6.42
N LYS A 435 -23.94 -38.23 6.13
CA LYS A 435 -24.56 -37.38 5.09
C LYS A 435 -24.40 -35.89 5.40
N GLN A 436 -24.60 -35.49 6.66
CA GLN A 436 -24.42 -34.09 7.06
C GLN A 436 -22.94 -33.66 6.97
N ALA A 437 -22.00 -34.55 7.28
CA ALA A 437 -20.56 -34.29 7.12
C ALA A 437 -20.20 -34.06 5.64
N LYS A 438 -20.63 -34.95 4.73
CA LYS A 438 -20.47 -34.77 3.28
C LYS A 438 -21.06 -33.43 2.79
N VAL A 439 -22.25 -33.05 3.30
CA VAL A 439 -22.89 -31.75 3.01
C VAL A 439 -22.10 -30.56 3.57
N ASN A 440 -21.44 -30.69 4.72
CA ASN A 440 -20.61 -29.61 5.25
C ASN A 440 -19.32 -29.46 4.43
N GLU A 441 -18.68 -30.57 4.04
CA GLU A 441 -17.49 -30.55 3.19
C GLU A 441 -17.75 -29.91 1.82
N ILE A 442 -18.91 -30.18 1.20
CA ILE A 442 -19.26 -29.54 -0.07
C ILE A 442 -19.56 -28.05 0.09
N VAL A 443 -20.12 -27.62 1.23
CA VAL A 443 -20.27 -26.20 1.54
C VAL A 443 -18.89 -25.54 1.66
N GLU A 444 -17.94 -26.17 2.36
CA GLU A 444 -16.57 -25.65 2.44
C GLU A 444 -15.90 -25.56 1.05
N LEU A 445 -16.11 -26.55 0.18
CA LEU A 445 -15.61 -26.51 -1.20
C LEU A 445 -16.17 -25.32 -1.98
N LEU A 446 -17.49 -25.05 -1.87
CA LEU A 446 -18.13 -23.91 -2.54
C LEU A 446 -17.63 -22.56 -1.98
N VAL A 447 -17.51 -22.44 -0.66
CA VAL A 447 -16.94 -21.25 -0.01
C VAL A 447 -15.52 -20.98 -0.50
N ASP A 448 -14.69 -22.03 -0.59
CA ASP A 448 -13.32 -21.91 -1.10
C ASP A 448 -13.28 -21.55 -2.59
N MET A 449 -14.20 -22.09 -3.39
CA MET A 449 -14.36 -21.75 -4.80
C MET A 449 -14.71 -20.27 -4.97
N ASN A 450 -15.77 -19.80 -4.31
CA ASN A 450 -16.22 -18.41 -4.35
C ASN A 450 -15.11 -17.46 -3.87
N GLY A 451 -14.51 -17.76 -2.71
CA GLY A 451 -13.41 -16.98 -2.19
C GLY A 451 -12.17 -16.95 -3.10
N SER A 452 -11.90 -18.01 -3.86
CA SER A 452 -10.78 -18.04 -4.82
C SER A 452 -11.07 -17.20 -6.07
N ILE A 453 -12.31 -17.26 -6.57
CA ILE A 453 -12.79 -16.44 -7.69
C ILE A 453 -12.71 -14.95 -7.36
N GLU A 454 -13.13 -14.56 -6.14
CA GLU A 454 -13.08 -13.17 -5.68
C GLU A 454 -11.64 -12.63 -5.57
N ARG A 455 -10.72 -13.46 -5.07
CA ARG A 455 -9.31 -13.06 -4.84
C ARG A 455 -8.44 -13.11 -6.09
N CYS A 456 -8.83 -13.84 -7.12
CA CYS A 456 -8.03 -13.96 -8.34
C CYS A 456 -8.09 -12.73 -9.25
N ASP A 457 -7.12 -12.62 -10.16
CA ASP A 457 -7.08 -11.54 -11.14
C ASP A 457 -8.19 -11.70 -12.20
N SER A 458 -8.52 -10.60 -12.87
CA SER A 458 -9.61 -10.56 -13.85
C SER A 458 -9.43 -11.50 -15.05
N LYS A 459 -8.18 -11.83 -15.43
CA LYS A 459 -7.91 -12.75 -16.55
C LYS A 459 -8.16 -14.19 -16.12
N THR A 460 -7.69 -14.57 -14.93
CA THR A 460 -7.95 -15.90 -14.34
C THR A 460 -9.45 -16.09 -14.10
N ARG A 461 -10.14 -15.08 -13.55
CA ARG A 461 -11.60 -15.10 -13.37
C ARG A 461 -12.35 -15.32 -14.68
N ARG A 462 -12.02 -14.54 -15.72
CA ARG A 462 -12.60 -14.69 -17.07
C ARG A 462 -12.38 -16.10 -17.61
N LEU A 463 -11.16 -16.62 -17.47
CA LEU A 463 -10.83 -17.96 -17.95
C LEU A 463 -11.63 -19.02 -17.22
N PHE A 464 -11.77 -18.91 -15.90
CA PHE A 464 -12.57 -19.83 -15.09
C PHE A 464 -14.01 -19.85 -15.59
N TYR A 465 -14.70 -18.69 -15.64
CA TYR A 465 -16.10 -18.63 -16.07
C TYR A 465 -16.33 -19.16 -17.49
N GLN A 466 -15.48 -18.79 -18.46
CA GLN A 466 -15.58 -19.30 -19.82
C GLN A 466 -15.42 -20.83 -19.88
N SER A 467 -14.51 -21.37 -19.08
CA SER A 467 -14.26 -22.81 -19.07
C SER A 467 -15.36 -23.57 -18.33
N THR A 468 -15.87 -23.03 -17.22
CA THR A 468 -16.97 -23.66 -16.48
C THR A 468 -18.30 -23.59 -17.23
N GLU A 469 -18.55 -22.52 -18.00
CA GLU A 469 -19.70 -22.42 -18.90
C GLU A 469 -19.64 -23.49 -20.01
N GLN A 470 -18.45 -23.73 -20.57
CA GLN A 470 -18.23 -24.82 -21.53
C GLN A 470 -18.45 -26.22 -20.91
N ALA A 471 -18.19 -26.39 -19.62
CA ALA A 471 -18.45 -27.64 -18.89
C ALA A 471 -19.83 -27.68 -18.19
N GLU A 472 -20.77 -26.82 -18.60
CA GLU A 472 -22.15 -26.83 -18.09
C GLU A 472 -22.27 -26.78 -16.56
N ILE A 473 -21.44 -25.95 -15.91
CA ILE A 473 -21.38 -25.84 -14.44
C ILE A 473 -22.76 -25.58 -13.80
N ASP A 474 -23.66 -24.87 -14.48
CA ASP A 474 -25.03 -24.63 -14.00
C ASP A 474 -25.80 -25.94 -13.76
N GLY A 475 -25.65 -26.91 -14.67
CA GLY A 475 -26.24 -28.24 -14.52
C GLY A 475 -25.65 -29.00 -13.33
N VAL A 476 -24.33 -28.89 -13.13
CA VAL A 476 -23.62 -29.50 -11.98
C VAL A 476 -24.08 -28.89 -10.66
N LEU A 477 -24.22 -27.55 -10.59
CA LEU A 477 -24.68 -26.86 -9.38
C LEU A 477 -26.17 -27.14 -9.09
N GLN A 478 -27.02 -27.22 -10.10
CA GLN A 478 -28.42 -27.63 -9.95
C GLN A 478 -28.55 -29.07 -9.43
N LYS A 479 -27.73 -29.99 -9.96
CA LYS A 479 -27.62 -31.37 -9.48
C LYS A 479 -27.17 -31.41 -8.03
N LEU A 480 -26.15 -30.62 -7.66
CA LEU A 480 -25.66 -30.48 -6.30
C LEU A 480 -26.75 -29.99 -5.33
N GLN A 481 -27.52 -28.96 -5.70
CA GLN A 481 -28.66 -28.48 -4.91
C GLN A 481 -29.71 -29.58 -4.71
N THR A 482 -30.00 -30.35 -5.77
CA THR A 482 -30.99 -31.44 -5.75
C THR A 482 -30.57 -32.59 -4.82
N VAL A 483 -29.29 -32.97 -4.86
CA VAL A 483 -28.72 -34.06 -4.04
C VAL A 483 -28.66 -33.68 -2.57
N THR A 484 -28.21 -32.46 -2.27
CA THR A 484 -27.95 -32.04 -0.89
C THR A 484 -29.19 -31.51 -0.19
N LYS A 485 -30.09 -30.82 -0.91
CA LYS A 485 -31.25 -30.09 -0.36
C LYS A 485 -30.89 -29.16 0.80
N SER A 486 -29.65 -28.69 0.83
CA SER A 486 -29.10 -27.87 1.90
C SER A 486 -29.27 -26.39 1.58
N VAL A 487 -29.88 -25.63 2.51
CA VAL A 487 -30.04 -24.18 2.37
C VAL A 487 -28.71 -23.47 2.26
N ARG A 488 -27.67 -23.97 2.96
CA ARG A 488 -26.33 -23.40 2.86
C ARG A 488 -25.74 -23.58 1.46
N VAL A 489 -25.89 -24.77 0.87
CA VAL A 489 -25.44 -25.04 -0.51
C VAL A 489 -26.17 -24.14 -1.50
N MET A 490 -27.49 -23.99 -1.37
CA MET A 490 -28.27 -23.10 -2.25
C MET A 490 -27.76 -21.66 -2.19
N LYS A 491 -27.44 -21.16 -0.99
CA LYS A 491 -26.91 -19.81 -0.81
C LYS A 491 -25.54 -19.61 -1.45
N GLU A 492 -24.60 -20.55 -1.28
CA GLU A 492 -23.27 -20.44 -1.90
C GLU A 492 -23.32 -20.55 -3.42
N VAL A 493 -24.31 -21.28 -3.96
CA VAL A 493 -24.58 -21.32 -5.41
C VAL A 493 -25.17 -20.00 -5.90
N GLU A 494 -26.13 -19.42 -5.20
CA GLU A 494 -26.69 -18.09 -5.51
C GLU A 494 -25.59 -17.02 -5.51
N GLU A 495 -24.69 -17.04 -4.52
CA GLU A 495 -23.54 -16.13 -4.44
C GLU A 495 -22.58 -16.31 -5.63
N PHE A 496 -22.34 -17.55 -6.06
CA PHE A 496 -21.55 -17.82 -7.27
C PHE A 496 -22.20 -17.24 -8.54
N GLU A 497 -23.51 -17.43 -8.69
CA GLU A 497 -24.29 -16.93 -9.83
C GLU A 497 -24.32 -15.40 -9.87
N ASP A 498 -24.58 -14.75 -8.73
CA ASP A 498 -24.58 -13.29 -8.59
C ASP A 498 -23.23 -12.67 -8.99
N VAL A 499 -22.11 -13.23 -8.49
CA VAL A 499 -20.76 -12.72 -8.81
C VAL A 499 -20.42 -12.94 -10.28
N ARG A 500 -20.88 -14.05 -10.86
CA ARG A 500 -20.71 -14.33 -12.30
C ARG A 500 -21.51 -13.35 -13.16
N ASP A 501 -22.73 -13.03 -12.77
CA ASP A 501 -23.61 -12.13 -13.52
C ASP A 501 -23.12 -10.68 -13.42
N GLU A 502 -22.69 -10.22 -12.25
CA GLU A 502 -22.02 -8.90 -12.09
C GLU A 502 -20.76 -8.80 -12.98
N TRP A 503 -20.01 -9.90 -13.08
CA TRP A 503 -18.85 -9.96 -13.96
C TRP A 503 -19.26 -9.90 -15.45
N LYS A 504 -20.31 -10.62 -15.87
CA LYS A 504 -20.84 -10.57 -17.24
C LYS A 504 -21.31 -9.16 -17.61
N ASP A 505 -22.04 -8.49 -16.71
CA ASP A 505 -22.49 -7.11 -16.90
C ASP A 505 -21.32 -6.13 -17.05
N SER A 506 -20.28 -6.31 -16.23
CA SER A 506 -19.06 -5.51 -16.30
C SER A 506 -18.28 -5.71 -17.61
N GLN A 507 -18.48 -6.82 -18.34
CA GLN A 507 -17.89 -7.03 -19.67
C GLN A 507 -18.71 -6.40 -20.78
N ASN A 508 -20.04 -6.34 -20.63
CA ASN A 508 -20.95 -5.82 -21.66
C ASN A 508 -21.08 -4.29 -21.62
N GLY A 509 -20.80 -3.66 -20.47
CA GLY A 509 -20.90 -2.20 -20.28
C GLY A 509 -19.63 -1.40 -20.62
N GLY A 510 -18.63 -2.01 -21.28
CA GLY A 510 -17.34 -1.42 -21.59
C GLY A 510 -17.15 -1.00 -23.04
#